data_AF-A0AAN8XXB0-F1
#
_entry.id   AF-A0AAN8XXB0-F1
#
_cell.length_a   1.000
_cell.length_b   1.000
_cell.length_c   1.000
_cell.angle_alpha   90.00
_cell.angle_beta   90.00
_cell.angle_gamma   90.00
#
_symmetry.space_group_name_H-M   'P 1'
#
loop_
_entity.id
_entity.type
_entity.pdbx_description
1 polymer ?
#
loop_
_entity_poly.entity_id
_entity_poly.type
_entity_poly.pdbx_seq_one_letter_code
_entity_poly.pdbx_strand_id
1 'polypeptide(L)'
;MASTLGRRLVGDGRLFRRFARSGDCARTNSSYTKAQKSPRIYLYGTAAACSLYFGWKWLQSNTVVEAARYPRRLPEDQSLKGLKLNHRERRFIKFASAEYQGQLYMTPQDFIESVTDSEPRPRLKRRTLWNKDLDRFHQETPPLAKGSPEMFRTIFEKGIISYTEYLFLLSILTKPQTGFRIAFNMFDTDGNERVDKEEFLVLEKIFSTARRDRLNRALEGAVKASETGEEETEPLEDELQKSHVVDTTLLVHFFGRKGKQDLKFEEFKMFMENLQTEVLEIEFNEFSKGLPAITELDFARILLRYTYLQSDQYEMYLDRLLDRIPDGQGITFNEFKSFCQFLNTLDDFAIAMRMYTLADQPISQEEFHRAVKICTGAELSPHIVDTVFKIFDDDGDGQLSYKEFIAIMRDRLHRGFKHTSRSEGWDAFKQCVKSEMKAVV
;
A
#
# COMPACT_ATOMS: atom_id res chain seq x y z
N MET A 1 48.64 27.43 -5.22
CA MET A 1 48.91 28.61 -4.38
C MET A 1 48.29 28.37 -3.02
N ALA A 2 49.10 28.53 -1.97
CA ALA A 2 48.71 28.56 -0.55
C ALA A 2 47.60 29.62 -0.32
N SER A 3 46.77 29.60 0.73
CA SER A 3 47.10 29.44 2.16
C SER A 3 45.83 29.12 3.00
N THR A 4 45.82 28.11 3.89
CA THR A 4 46.14 28.13 5.36
C THR A 4 45.11 28.95 6.18
N LEU A 5 44.46 28.49 7.27
CA LEU A 5 44.83 27.73 8.48
C LEU A 5 43.54 27.03 9.04
N GLY A 6 43.50 25.79 9.55
CA GLY A 6 44.20 25.22 10.73
C GLY A 6 43.55 25.72 12.03
N ARG A 7 43.10 24.95 13.03
CA ARG A 7 43.29 23.54 13.48
C ARG A 7 42.32 23.33 14.68
N ARG A 8 41.66 22.16 14.83
CA ARG A 8 41.85 21.10 15.88
C ARG A 8 41.50 21.50 17.34
N LEU A 9 40.91 20.70 18.24
CA LEU A 9 40.64 19.24 18.39
C LEU A 9 39.77 19.03 19.67
N VAL A 10 39.01 17.90 19.72
CA VAL A 10 38.79 16.96 20.86
C VAL A 10 38.02 17.51 22.08
N GLY A 11 37.10 16.79 22.74
CA GLY A 11 36.66 15.40 22.75
C GLY A 11 35.97 15.12 24.11
N ASP A 12 35.42 13.91 24.25
CA ASP A 12 34.71 13.35 25.42
C ASP A 12 33.31 13.92 25.72
N GLY A 13 32.31 13.11 26.08
CA GLY A 13 32.33 11.71 26.44
C GLY A 13 31.25 11.44 27.49
N ARG A 14 30.13 10.87 27.02
CA ARG A 14 29.29 9.86 27.69
C ARG A 14 28.56 10.19 29.03
N LEU A 15 27.32 9.67 29.05
CA LEU A 15 26.57 9.06 30.17
C LEU A 15 25.63 9.96 31.00
N PHE A 16 24.33 9.81 30.73
CA PHE A 16 23.26 10.01 31.71
C PHE A 16 22.67 8.64 32.09
N ARG A 17 22.84 8.23 33.35
CA ARG A 17 22.05 7.17 34.00
C ARG A 17 21.69 7.59 35.43
N ARG A 18 20.39 7.52 35.68
CA ARG A 18 19.69 7.03 36.89
C ARG A 18 19.69 7.83 38.21
N PHE A 19 18.45 8.07 38.64
CA PHE A 19 17.85 7.81 39.96
C PHE A 19 18.36 8.53 41.22
N ALA A 20 17.51 9.45 41.68
CA ALA A 20 16.71 9.36 42.91
C ALA A 20 17.37 9.39 44.31
N ARG A 21 16.65 10.16 45.16
CA ARG A 21 16.41 10.05 46.62
C ARG A 21 17.14 11.01 47.56
N SER A 22 16.28 11.58 48.43
CA SER A 22 16.46 12.07 49.81
C SER A 22 17.55 13.10 50.05
N GLY A 23 17.38 14.09 50.91
CA GLY A 23 16.43 14.32 52.00
C GLY A 23 17.13 15.24 52.99
N ASP A 24 16.35 16.07 53.69
CA ASP A 24 16.72 16.79 54.93
C ASP A 24 17.85 17.83 54.83
N CYS A 25 18.01 18.82 55.72
CA CYS A 25 17.14 19.57 56.61
C CYS A 25 18.04 20.68 57.21
N ALA A 26 17.46 21.84 57.51
CA ALA A 26 17.88 22.83 58.51
C ALA A 26 19.23 23.58 58.40
N ARG A 27 19.15 24.92 58.46
CA ARG A 27 19.46 25.76 59.65
C ARG A 27 19.44 27.25 59.26
N THR A 28 18.48 28.05 59.72
CA THR A 28 18.45 28.86 60.97
C THR A 28 19.58 29.89 61.11
N ASN A 29 19.22 31.18 61.07
CA ASN A 29 19.42 32.18 62.14
C ASN A 29 18.67 33.46 61.73
N SER A 30 17.61 33.84 62.45
CA SER A 30 17.60 34.64 63.69
C SER A 30 17.92 36.12 63.47
N SER A 31 16.88 36.96 63.56
CA SER A 31 16.90 38.14 64.45
C SER A 31 15.54 38.82 64.46
N TYR A 32 14.95 38.91 65.66
CA TYR A 32 13.80 39.74 65.98
C TYR A 32 14.24 41.19 66.17
N THR A 33 13.58 42.14 65.50
CA THR A 33 13.51 43.54 65.95
C THR A 33 12.05 44.01 65.92
N LYS A 34 11.60 44.55 67.07
CA LYS A 34 10.28 45.15 67.27
C LYS A 34 10.22 46.50 66.54
N ALA A 35 9.14 46.76 65.81
CA ALA A 35 8.74 48.13 65.46
C ALA A 35 7.22 48.26 65.27
N GLN A 36 6.62 49.00 66.22
CA GLN A 36 5.47 49.90 66.12
C GLN A 36 4.36 49.70 65.07
N LYS A 37 3.13 49.58 65.59
CA LYS A 37 1.86 49.63 64.87
C LYS A 37 1.66 50.97 64.15
N SER A 38 1.25 50.93 62.88
CA SER A 38 0.59 52.04 62.19
C SER A 38 -0.63 51.53 61.40
N PRO A 39 -1.78 52.24 61.41
CA PRO A 39 -3.05 51.75 60.88
C PRO A 39 -3.21 52.10 59.39
N ARG A 40 -2.31 51.59 58.54
CA ARG A 40 -2.40 51.74 57.07
C ARG A 40 -2.25 50.44 56.28
N ILE A 41 -2.07 49.30 56.95
CA ILE A 41 -1.81 47.99 56.31
C ILE A 41 -3.11 47.24 55.94
N TYR A 42 -4.24 47.57 56.57
CA TYR A 42 -5.51 46.86 56.31
C TYR A 42 -6.18 47.22 54.98
N LEU A 43 -5.78 48.31 54.31
CA LEU A 43 -6.35 48.69 53.01
C LEU A 43 -5.60 48.07 51.82
N TYR A 44 -4.32 47.75 51.98
CA TYR A 44 -3.53 47.07 50.94
C TYR A 44 -3.65 45.55 51.00
N GLY A 45 -3.94 44.98 52.18
CA GLY A 45 -4.17 43.55 52.34
C GLY A 45 -5.46 43.06 51.67
N THR A 46 -6.53 43.85 51.70
CA THR A 46 -7.79 43.51 51.04
C THR A 46 -7.72 43.70 49.53
N ALA A 47 -7.01 44.71 49.04
CA ALA A 47 -6.79 44.90 47.60
C ALA A 47 -5.92 43.78 46.99
N ALA A 48 -4.85 43.36 47.68
CA ALA A 48 -4.01 42.24 47.22
C ALA A 48 -4.77 40.91 47.25
N ALA A 49 -5.58 40.66 48.28
CA ALA A 49 -6.41 39.47 48.38
C ALA A 49 -7.53 39.45 47.32
N CYS A 50 -8.15 40.59 47.04
CA CYS A 50 -9.13 40.72 45.95
C CYS A 50 -8.46 40.55 44.58
N SER A 51 -7.29 41.14 44.33
CA SER A 51 -6.57 40.96 43.05
C SER A 51 -6.06 39.53 42.87
N LEU A 52 -5.68 38.84 43.93
CA LEU A 52 -5.35 37.41 43.89
C LEU A 52 -6.60 36.54 43.74
N TYR A 53 -7.73 36.90 44.35
CA TYR A 53 -8.99 36.18 44.21
C TYR A 53 -9.62 36.38 42.83
N PHE A 54 -9.65 37.61 42.31
CA PHE A 54 -10.07 37.91 40.94
C PHE A 54 -9.04 37.42 39.93
N GLY A 55 -7.75 37.44 40.22
CA GLY A 55 -6.70 36.83 39.39
C GLY A 55 -6.84 35.30 39.34
N TRP A 56 -7.08 34.64 40.48
CA TRP A 56 -7.35 33.21 40.57
C TRP A 56 -8.68 32.83 39.90
N LYS A 57 -9.72 33.64 40.08
CA LYS A 57 -11.03 33.46 39.44
C LYS A 57 -10.97 33.76 37.94
N TRP A 58 -10.13 34.69 37.49
CA TRP A 58 -9.86 34.97 36.08
C TRP A 58 -9.01 33.85 35.45
N LEU A 59 -8.01 33.33 36.18
CA LEU A 59 -7.22 32.17 35.76
C LEU A 59 -8.10 30.90 35.65
N GLN A 60 -9.04 30.71 36.59
CA GLN A 60 -10.04 29.63 36.52
C GLN A 60 -11.11 29.86 35.45
N SER A 61 -11.44 31.11 35.11
CA SER A 61 -12.45 31.42 34.09
C SER A 61 -11.91 31.32 32.65
N ASN A 62 -10.57 31.31 32.45
CA ASN A 62 -9.95 31.30 31.12
C ASN A 62 -9.23 30.00 30.73
N THR A 63 -9.46 28.89 31.44
CA THR A 63 -9.02 27.56 30.99
C THR A 63 -10.08 26.50 31.22
N VAL A 64 -11.29 26.77 30.75
CA VAL A 64 -12.08 25.71 30.15
C VAL A 64 -12.02 25.96 28.65
N VAL A 65 -10.97 25.43 28.02
CA VAL A 65 -11.11 25.06 26.62
C VAL A 65 -12.19 23.98 26.67
N GLU A 66 -13.45 24.36 26.47
CA GLU A 66 -14.39 23.45 25.87
C GLU A 66 -13.70 23.05 24.57
N ALA A 67 -12.97 21.94 24.62
CA ALA A 67 -12.80 21.14 23.44
C ALA A 67 -14.23 20.87 23.04
N ALA A 68 -14.73 21.66 22.09
CA ALA A 68 -15.95 21.33 21.39
C ALA A 68 -15.76 19.86 21.08
N ARG A 69 -16.51 19.01 21.78
CA ARG A 69 -16.72 17.66 21.32
C ARG A 69 -17.50 17.91 20.03
N TYR A 70 -16.75 18.19 18.96
CA TYR A 70 -17.12 17.68 17.66
C TYR A 70 -17.57 16.27 17.98
N PRO A 71 -18.80 15.88 17.60
CA PRO A 71 -19.11 14.47 17.66
C PRO A 71 -17.89 13.80 17.03
N ARG A 72 -17.20 12.93 17.79
CA ARG A 72 -16.35 11.95 17.13
C ARG A 72 -17.32 11.31 16.17
N ARG A 73 -17.30 11.72 14.91
CA ARG A 73 -17.81 10.86 13.86
C ARG A 73 -17.03 9.60 14.11
N LEU A 74 -17.76 8.58 14.54
CA LEU A 74 -17.27 7.22 14.59
C LEU A 74 -16.48 7.02 13.28
N PRO A 75 -15.30 6.39 13.31
CA PRO A 75 -14.56 6.14 12.08
C PRO A 75 -15.57 5.61 11.05
N GLU A 76 -15.64 6.24 9.87
CA GLU A 76 -16.63 5.93 8.82
C GLU A 76 -16.60 4.44 8.41
N ASP A 77 -15.63 3.68 8.89
CA ASP A 77 -15.70 2.22 9.05
C ASP A 77 -17.00 1.70 9.71
N GLN A 78 -17.77 2.53 10.42
CA GLN A 78 -19.05 2.15 11.02
C GLN A 78 -20.28 2.25 10.10
N SER A 79 -20.28 3.06 9.03
CA SER A 79 -21.40 3.05 8.06
C SER A 79 -21.43 1.78 7.22
N LEU A 80 -20.31 1.05 7.18
CA LEU A 80 -20.14 -0.23 6.46
C LEU A 80 -20.19 -1.46 7.39
N LYS A 81 -20.47 -1.27 8.69
CA LYS A 81 -20.64 -2.37 9.66
C LYS A 81 -21.94 -3.11 9.38
N GLY A 82 -21.85 -4.11 8.50
CA GLY A 82 -22.95 -5.01 8.15
C GLY A 82 -22.73 -5.70 6.81
N LEU A 83 -21.90 -5.10 5.93
CA LEU A 83 -21.64 -5.62 4.59
C LEU A 83 -20.34 -6.44 4.58
N LYS A 84 -20.41 -7.67 4.07
CA LYS A 84 -19.21 -8.49 3.82
C LYS A 84 -18.43 -7.89 2.63
N LEU A 85 -17.69 -6.82 2.90
CA LEU A 85 -16.79 -6.20 1.93
C LEU A 85 -15.62 -7.13 1.62
N ASN A 86 -15.27 -7.24 0.34
CA ASN A 86 -14.10 -7.97 -0.12
C ASN A 86 -12.81 -7.21 0.25
N HIS A 87 -11.68 -7.91 0.34
CA HIS A 87 -10.38 -7.33 0.69
C HIS A 87 -10.01 -6.13 -0.20
N ARG A 88 -10.25 -6.23 -1.51
CA ARG A 88 -9.99 -5.13 -2.47
C ARG A 88 -10.84 -3.88 -2.18
N GLU A 89 -12.09 -4.06 -1.74
CA GLU A 89 -12.99 -2.95 -1.38
C GLU A 89 -12.49 -2.27 -0.11
N ARG A 90 -12.14 -3.07 0.92
CA ARG A 90 -11.59 -2.52 2.17
C ARG A 90 -10.30 -1.76 1.90
N ARG A 91 -9.41 -2.31 1.07
CA ARG A 91 -8.15 -1.65 0.69
C ARG A 91 -8.43 -0.36 -0.09
N PHE A 92 -9.38 -0.37 -1.03
CA PHE A 92 -9.80 0.84 -1.72
C PHE A 92 -10.29 1.92 -0.74
N ILE A 93 -11.25 1.60 0.13
CA ILE A 93 -11.82 2.54 1.12
C ILE A 93 -10.75 3.08 2.07
N LYS A 94 -9.83 2.20 2.49
CA LYS A 94 -8.74 2.50 3.42
C LYS A 94 -7.75 3.49 2.83
N PHE A 95 -7.46 3.43 1.53
CA PHE A 95 -6.49 4.29 0.85
C PHE A 95 -7.13 5.49 0.12
N ALA A 96 -8.40 5.42 -0.30
CA ALA A 96 -9.11 6.51 -0.97
C ALA A 96 -9.11 7.81 -0.15
N SER A 97 -8.51 8.88 -0.69
CA SER A 97 -8.37 10.18 -0.03
C SER A 97 -9.40 11.22 -0.47
N ALA A 98 -10.09 10.99 -1.58
CA ALA A 98 -10.98 11.96 -2.19
C ALA A 98 -12.45 11.51 -2.12
N GLU A 99 -13.35 12.47 -2.02
CA GLU A 99 -14.79 12.26 -2.06
C GLU A 99 -15.45 13.32 -2.94
N TYR A 100 -16.35 12.92 -3.82
CA TYR A 100 -17.13 13.83 -4.66
C TYR A 100 -18.59 13.38 -4.69
N GLN A 101 -19.53 14.26 -4.34
CA GLN A 101 -20.97 13.94 -4.29
C GLN A 101 -21.32 12.66 -3.47
N GLY A 102 -20.59 12.40 -2.38
CA GLY A 102 -20.79 11.21 -1.55
C GLY A 102 -20.23 9.91 -2.14
N GLN A 103 -19.48 9.99 -3.24
CA GLN A 103 -18.77 8.87 -3.84
C GLN A 103 -17.27 8.96 -3.52
N LEU A 104 -16.68 7.84 -3.09
CA LEU A 104 -15.24 7.74 -2.80
C LEU A 104 -14.39 7.57 -4.07
N TYR A 105 -13.25 8.26 -4.11
CA TYR A 105 -12.26 8.19 -5.17
C TYR A 105 -10.84 8.09 -4.60
N MET A 106 -9.96 7.41 -5.33
CA MET A 106 -8.52 7.45 -5.13
C MET A 106 -7.89 8.53 -6.01
N THR A 107 -6.83 9.15 -5.52
CA THR A 107 -5.90 9.89 -6.38
C THR A 107 -4.87 8.92 -7.01
N PRO A 108 -4.16 9.30 -8.09
CA PRO A 108 -3.03 8.52 -8.59
C PRO A 108 -1.99 8.17 -7.52
N GLN A 109 -1.73 9.10 -6.59
CA GLN A 109 -0.87 8.84 -5.43
C GLN A 109 -1.45 7.78 -4.49
N ASP A 110 -2.75 7.84 -4.17
CA ASP A 110 -3.40 6.81 -3.34
C ASP A 110 -3.32 5.43 -4.00
N PHE A 111 -3.44 5.37 -5.33
CA PHE A 111 -3.29 4.12 -6.08
C PHE A 111 -1.89 3.53 -5.89
N ILE A 112 -0.84 4.31 -6.13
CA ILE A 112 0.55 3.89 -5.94
C ILE A 112 0.75 3.36 -4.51
N GLU A 113 0.39 4.15 -3.50
CA GLU A 113 0.53 3.78 -2.08
C GLU A 113 -0.26 2.51 -1.76
N SER A 114 -1.45 2.34 -2.35
CA SER A 114 -2.25 1.14 -2.15
C SER A 114 -1.63 -0.12 -2.74
N VAL A 115 -0.65 0.00 -3.64
CA VAL A 115 0.04 -1.13 -4.28
C VAL A 115 1.39 -1.39 -3.62
N THR A 116 2.09 -0.34 -3.15
CA THR A 116 3.43 -0.45 -2.56
C THR A 116 3.42 -0.62 -1.05
N ASP A 117 2.46 0.02 -0.36
CA ASP A 117 2.48 0.17 1.09
C ASP A 117 1.42 -0.69 1.78
N SER A 118 1.67 -1.12 3.02
CA SER A 118 0.70 -1.88 3.81
C SER A 118 -0.40 -1.00 4.43
N GLU A 119 -0.04 0.22 4.80
CA GLU A 119 -0.87 1.19 5.51
C GLU A 119 -0.84 2.55 4.80
N PRO A 120 -1.97 3.27 4.73
CA PRO A 120 -2.02 4.61 4.14
C PRO A 120 -1.34 5.63 5.05
N ARG A 121 -0.98 6.78 4.47
CA ARG A 121 -0.49 7.93 5.23
C ARG A 121 -1.52 8.41 6.26
N PRO A 122 -1.09 8.82 7.47
CA PRO A 122 -1.98 9.40 8.46
C PRO A 122 -2.70 10.64 7.90
N ARG A 123 -4.02 10.68 8.05
CA ARG A 123 -4.86 11.78 7.55
C ARG A 123 -5.99 12.10 8.53
N LEU A 124 -6.34 13.38 8.62
CA LEU A 124 -7.41 13.88 9.49
C LEU A 124 -8.80 13.59 8.92
N LYS A 125 -8.98 13.83 7.62
CA LYS A 125 -10.25 13.60 6.89
C LYS A 125 -10.00 13.43 5.40
N ARG A 126 -10.98 12.87 4.69
CA ARG A 126 -11.00 12.84 3.23
C ARG A 126 -11.20 14.24 2.65
N ARG A 127 -10.62 14.48 1.48
CA ARG A 127 -10.76 15.73 0.73
C ARG A 127 -12.06 15.70 -0.07
N THR A 128 -13.01 16.55 0.29
CA THR A 128 -14.21 16.78 -0.53
C THR A 128 -13.85 17.62 -1.76
N LEU A 129 -14.17 17.13 -2.94
CA LEU A 129 -13.92 17.77 -4.22
C LEU A 129 -15.15 18.54 -4.71
N TRP A 130 -14.93 19.56 -5.55
CA TRP A 130 -15.98 20.27 -6.26
C TRP A 130 -15.76 20.22 -7.78
N ASN A 131 -16.77 20.61 -8.57
CA ASN A 131 -16.70 20.65 -10.04
C ASN A 131 -15.43 21.35 -10.57
N LYS A 132 -15.04 22.47 -9.96
CA LYS A 132 -13.84 23.23 -10.35
C LYS A 132 -12.55 22.42 -10.20
N ASP A 133 -12.48 21.51 -9.23
CA ASP A 133 -11.32 20.64 -9.07
C ASP A 133 -11.26 19.62 -10.20
N LEU A 134 -12.40 19.05 -10.58
CA LEU A 134 -12.50 18.07 -11.68
C LEU A 134 -12.13 18.72 -13.02
N ASP A 135 -12.64 19.92 -13.29
CA ASP A 135 -12.28 20.70 -14.48
C ASP A 135 -10.77 20.94 -14.55
N ARG A 136 -10.13 21.23 -13.41
CA ARG A 136 -8.67 21.38 -13.33
C ARG A 136 -7.96 20.05 -13.58
N PHE A 137 -8.41 18.96 -12.98
CA PHE A 137 -7.82 17.63 -13.19
C PHE A 137 -7.90 17.20 -14.66
N HIS A 138 -9.02 17.46 -15.33
CA HIS A 138 -9.18 17.20 -16.77
C HIS A 138 -8.25 18.06 -17.62
N GLN A 139 -7.92 19.27 -17.16
CA GLN A 139 -6.97 20.15 -17.85
C GLN A 139 -5.53 19.65 -17.73
N GLU A 140 -5.16 19.14 -16.56
CA GLU A 140 -3.81 18.68 -16.25
C GLU A 140 -3.54 17.22 -16.68
N THR A 141 -4.60 16.43 -16.92
CA THR A 141 -4.47 15.05 -17.40
C THR A 141 -3.80 15.04 -18.79
N PRO A 142 -2.65 14.39 -18.97
CA PRO A 142 -1.98 14.30 -20.25
C PRO A 142 -2.81 13.45 -21.23
N PRO A 143 -2.79 13.75 -22.54
CA PRO A 143 -3.37 12.84 -23.53
C PRO A 143 -2.56 11.54 -23.62
N LEU A 144 -3.19 10.48 -24.09
CA LEU A 144 -2.58 9.15 -24.24
C LEU A 144 -1.24 9.15 -25.00
N ALA A 145 -1.13 9.96 -26.06
CA ALA A 145 0.10 10.11 -26.84
C ALA A 145 1.31 10.64 -26.03
N LYS A 146 1.07 11.19 -24.84
CA LYS A 146 2.11 11.66 -23.90
C LYS A 146 2.23 10.74 -22.67
N GLY A 147 1.72 9.51 -22.75
CA GLY A 147 1.88 8.51 -21.69
C GLY A 147 3.37 8.25 -21.42
N SER A 148 3.75 8.24 -20.15
CA SER A 148 5.10 7.98 -19.68
C SER A 148 5.08 7.07 -18.45
N PRO A 149 6.20 6.40 -18.10
CA PRO A 149 6.32 5.62 -16.86
C PRO A 149 6.39 6.49 -15.59
N GLU A 150 6.09 7.79 -15.69
CA GLU A 150 6.05 8.74 -14.57
C GLU A 150 4.69 9.45 -14.47
N MET A 151 3.69 9.00 -15.22
CA MET A 151 2.40 9.67 -15.33
C MET A 151 1.70 9.78 -13.97
N PHE A 152 1.59 8.68 -13.22
CA PHE A 152 0.87 8.68 -11.94
C PHE A 152 1.62 9.51 -10.90
N ARG A 153 2.97 9.45 -10.88
CA ARG A 153 3.81 10.30 -10.02
C ARG A 153 3.69 11.78 -10.38
N THR A 154 3.59 12.11 -11.66
CA THR A 154 3.48 13.50 -12.14
C THR A 154 2.11 14.09 -11.83
N ILE A 155 1.03 13.33 -12.03
CA ILE A 155 -0.34 13.78 -11.72
C ILE A 155 -0.53 13.85 -10.19
N PHE A 156 0.07 12.91 -9.45
CA PHE A 156 0.10 12.87 -7.99
C PHE A 156 -1.32 12.92 -7.38
N GLU A 157 -1.72 14.05 -6.78
CA GLU A 157 -3.03 14.25 -6.16
C GLU A 157 -4.08 14.89 -7.10
N LYS A 158 -3.69 15.17 -8.34
CA LYS A 158 -4.50 15.95 -9.30
C LYS A 158 -5.28 15.08 -10.28
N GLY A 159 -5.82 14.00 -9.76
CA GLY A 159 -6.63 13.06 -10.52
C GLY A 159 -7.58 12.31 -9.61
N ILE A 160 -8.54 11.63 -10.23
CA ILE A 160 -9.48 10.75 -9.54
C ILE A 160 -9.56 9.41 -10.27
N ILE A 161 -9.62 8.35 -9.48
CA ILE A 161 -9.68 6.95 -9.89
C ILE A 161 -10.82 6.33 -9.09
N SER A 162 -11.80 5.80 -9.81
CA SER A 162 -12.93 5.07 -9.24
C SER A 162 -12.54 3.67 -8.75
N TYR A 163 -13.45 3.01 -8.04
CA TYR A 163 -13.22 1.63 -7.61
C TYR A 163 -13.09 0.63 -8.77
N THR A 164 -13.81 0.84 -9.88
CA THR A 164 -13.74 -0.04 -11.05
C THR A 164 -12.45 0.13 -11.82
N GLU A 165 -12.01 1.38 -11.98
CA GLU A 165 -10.69 1.69 -12.53
C GLU A 165 -9.58 1.15 -11.64
N TYR A 166 -9.72 1.22 -10.32
CA TYR A 166 -8.78 0.61 -9.38
C TYR A 166 -8.63 -0.90 -9.64
N LEU A 167 -9.74 -1.63 -9.79
CA LEU A 167 -9.70 -3.07 -10.12
C LEU A 167 -9.06 -3.33 -11.49
N PHE A 168 -9.36 -2.49 -12.48
CA PHE A 168 -8.75 -2.55 -13.80
C PHE A 168 -7.24 -2.36 -13.73
N LEU A 169 -6.75 -1.31 -13.05
CA LEU A 169 -5.32 -1.06 -12.86
C LEU A 169 -4.63 -2.20 -12.12
N LEU A 170 -5.23 -2.73 -11.04
CA LEU A 170 -4.70 -3.92 -10.35
C LEU A 170 -4.57 -5.14 -11.28
N SER A 171 -5.53 -5.32 -12.20
CA SER A 171 -5.50 -6.43 -13.17
C SER A 171 -4.38 -6.28 -14.21
N ILE A 172 -3.90 -5.06 -14.43
CA ILE A 172 -2.80 -4.78 -15.37
C ILE A 172 -1.45 -5.12 -14.73
N LEU A 173 -1.23 -4.82 -13.45
CA LEU A 173 0.09 -4.88 -12.79
C LEU A 173 0.79 -6.25 -12.89
N THR A 174 0.01 -7.32 -12.95
CA THR A 174 0.51 -8.71 -12.95
C THR A 174 0.25 -9.42 -14.27
N LYS A 175 -0.26 -8.71 -15.28
CA LYS A 175 -0.62 -9.32 -16.56
C LYS A 175 0.64 -9.52 -17.42
N PRO A 176 0.89 -10.72 -17.96
CA PRO A 176 1.97 -10.94 -18.90
C PRO A 176 1.69 -10.25 -20.23
N GLN A 177 2.76 -9.96 -20.98
CA GLN A 177 2.71 -9.28 -22.29
C GLN A 177 1.83 -10.02 -23.30
N THR A 178 1.90 -11.35 -23.34
CA THR A 178 1.04 -12.22 -24.16
C THR A 178 -0.44 -12.04 -23.84
N GLY A 179 -0.77 -11.71 -22.59
CA GLY A 179 -2.12 -11.46 -22.12
C GLY A 179 -2.69 -10.10 -22.51
N PHE A 180 -1.88 -9.14 -23.01
CA PHE A 180 -2.35 -7.78 -23.31
C PHE A 180 -3.35 -7.77 -24.46
N ARG A 181 -3.08 -8.53 -25.54
CA ARG A 181 -4.01 -8.63 -26.66
C ARG A 181 -5.31 -9.31 -26.24
N ILE A 182 -5.23 -10.33 -25.39
CA ILE A 182 -6.41 -10.99 -24.82
C ILE A 182 -7.24 -9.99 -24.00
N ALA A 183 -6.58 -9.15 -23.20
CA ALA A 183 -7.25 -8.09 -22.44
C ALA A 183 -7.99 -7.11 -23.35
N PHE A 184 -7.30 -6.64 -24.40
CA PHE A 184 -7.83 -5.69 -25.35
C PHE A 184 -9.05 -6.25 -26.08
N ASN A 185 -8.96 -7.48 -26.57
CA ASN A 185 -10.07 -8.17 -27.23
C ASN A 185 -11.26 -8.47 -26.30
N MET A 186 -11.10 -8.41 -24.97
CA MET A 186 -12.24 -8.49 -24.04
C MET A 186 -13.01 -7.18 -23.94
N PHE A 187 -12.39 -6.05 -24.31
CA PHE A 187 -13.04 -4.74 -24.37
C PHE A 187 -13.63 -4.47 -25.75
N ASP A 188 -12.91 -4.80 -26.81
CA ASP A 188 -13.33 -4.68 -28.21
C ASP A 188 -14.43 -5.72 -28.51
N THR A 189 -15.68 -5.31 -28.32
CA THR A 189 -16.85 -6.21 -28.43
C THR A 189 -17.34 -6.36 -29.86
N ASP A 190 -17.12 -5.34 -30.69
CA ASP A 190 -17.52 -5.31 -32.08
C ASP A 190 -16.43 -5.80 -33.06
N GLY A 191 -15.19 -5.99 -32.57
CA GLY A 191 -14.06 -6.52 -33.31
C GLY A 191 -13.42 -5.50 -34.25
N ASN A 192 -13.61 -4.20 -34.00
CA ASN A 192 -13.13 -3.13 -34.86
C ASN A 192 -11.65 -2.75 -34.60
N GLU A 193 -10.95 -3.48 -33.72
CA GLU A 193 -9.58 -3.27 -33.25
C GLU A 193 -9.34 -1.95 -32.51
N ARG A 194 -10.41 -1.38 -31.96
CA ARG A 194 -10.42 -0.17 -31.14
C ARG A 194 -11.32 -0.43 -29.94
N VAL A 195 -11.13 0.38 -28.91
CA VAL A 195 -12.02 0.40 -27.74
C VAL A 195 -12.55 1.81 -27.62
N ASP A 196 -13.88 1.96 -27.67
CA ASP A 196 -14.53 3.23 -27.39
C ASP A 196 -14.81 3.42 -25.89
N LYS A 197 -15.33 4.61 -25.53
CA LYS A 197 -15.61 4.94 -24.12
C LYS A 197 -16.70 4.04 -23.56
N GLU A 198 -17.72 3.74 -24.35
CA GLU A 198 -18.87 2.93 -23.97
C GLU A 198 -18.47 1.48 -23.69
N GLU A 199 -17.61 0.90 -24.52
CA GLU A 199 -17.02 -0.43 -24.38
C GLU A 199 -16.17 -0.54 -23.12
N PHE A 200 -15.34 0.47 -22.84
CA PHE A 200 -14.56 0.49 -21.60
C PHE A 200 -15.45 0.54 -20.34
N LEU A 201 -16.56 1.27 -20.40
CA LEU A 201 -17.53 1.36 -19.30
C LEU A 201 -18.38 0.08 -19.12
N VAL A 202 -18.33 -0.89 -20.05
CA VAL A 202 -19.01 -2.19 -19.86
C VAL A 202 -18.46 -2.92 -18.63
N LEU A 203 -17.14 -2.86 -18.37
CA LEU A 203 -16.57 -3.43 -17.15
C LEU A 203 -17.16 -2.82 -15.89
N GLU A 204 -17.43 -1.52 -15.90
CA GLU A 204 -18.05 -0.84 -14.76
C GLU A 204 -19.44 -1.42 -14.47
N LYS A 205 -20.25 -1.63 -15.52
CA LYS A 205 -21.57 -2.25 -15.41
C LYS A 205 -21.49 -3.68 -14.88
N ILE A 206 -20.51 -4.46 -15.34
CA ILE A 206 -20.31 -5.84 -14.89
C ILE A 206 -19.91 -5.86 -13.40
N PHE A 207 -18.91 -5.07 -13.00
CA PHE A 207 -18.44 -5.03 -11.61
C PHE A 207 -19.48 -4.46 -10.65
N SER A 208 -20.20 -3.41 -11.04
CA SER A 208 -21.29 -2.83 -10.23
C SER A 208 -22.44 -3.83 -10.05
N THR A 209 -22.88 -4.49 -11.12
CA THR A 209 -23.95 -5.51 -11.05
C THR A 209 -23.54 -6.67 -10.15
N ALA A 210 -22.34 -7.24 -10.36
CA ALA A 210 -21.83 -8.34 -9.55
C ALA A 210 -21.72 -7.98 -8.06
N ARG A 211 -21.32 -6.74 -7.76
CA ARG A 211 -21.25 -6.21 -6.39
C ARG A 211 -22.65 -6.04 -5.79
N ARG A 212 -23.59 -5.43 -6.51
CA ARG A 212 -24.97 -5.25 -6.08
C ARG A 212 -25.64 -6.60 -5.78
N ASP A 213 -25.44 -7.60 -6.63
CA ASP A 213 -25.97 -8.94 -6.43
C ASP A 213 -25.36 -9.63 -5.20
N ARG A 214 -24.06 -9.45 -4.97
CA ARG A 214 -23.41 -9.94 -3.74
C ARG A 214 -23.95 -9.26 -2.49
N LEU A 215 -24.17 -7.95 -2.57
CA LEU A 215 -24.72 -7.14 -1.49
C LEU A 215 -26.14 -7.57 -1.14
N ASN A 216 -27.01 -7.69 -2.15
CA ASN A 216 -28.39 -8.15 -2.00
C ASN A 216 -28.44 -9.55 -1.36
N ARG A 217 -27.62 -10.51 -1.83
CA ARG A 217 -27.54 -11.85 -1.22
C ARG A 217 -27.07 -11.83 0.24
N ALA A 218 -26.15 -10.93 0.60
CA ALA A 218 -25.67 -10.81 1.97
C ALA A 218 -26.75 -10.24 2.90
N LEU A 219 -27.53 -9.27 2.40
CA LEU A 219 -28.69 -8.69 3.10
C LEU A 219 -29.81 -9.71 3.27
N GLU A 220 -30.19 -10.44 2.21
CA GLU A 220 -31.18 -11.52 2.30
C GLU A 220 -30.79 -12.60 3.32
N GLY A 221 -29.49 -12.93 3.40
CA GLY A 221 -28.96 -13.86 4.40
C GLY A 221 -28.99 -13.31 5.83
N ALA A 222 -28.82 -11.99 6.00
CA ALA A 222 -28.90 -11.32 7.30
C ALA A 222 -30.36 -11.17 7.79
N VAL A 223 -31.29 -10.86 6.88
CA VAL A 223 -32.73 -10.76 7.16
C VAL A 223 -33.30 -12.14 7.55
N LYS A 224 -32.91 -13.21 6.87
CA LYS A 224 -33.31 -14.60 7.25
C LYS A 224 -32.74 -15.06 8.59
N ALA A 225 -31.65 -14.45 9.08
CA ALA A 225 -31.09 -14.74 10.41
C ALA A 225 -31.73 -13.88 11.51
N SER A 226 -32.53 -12.88 11.14
CA SER A 226 -33.17 -11.91 12.03
C SER A 226 -34.70 -11.97 11.86
N GLU A 227 -35.30 -13.15 12.06
CA GLU A 227 -36.76 -13.25 12.21
C GLU A 227 -37.20 -12.67 13.57
N THR A 228 -37.34 -11.34 13.64
CA THR A 228 -38.38 -10.61 14.40
C THR A 228 -38.26 -9.13 14.06
N GLY A 229 -39.12 -8.62 13.17
CA GLY A 229 -39.29 -7.18 12.96
C GLY A 229 -39.34 -6.78 11.49
N GLU A 230 -40.53 -6.42 11.02
CA GLU A 230 -40.75 -5.71 9.76
C GLU A 230 -40.23 -4.27 9.92
N GLU A 231 -39.00 -4.01 9.49
CA GLU A 231 -38.55 -2.65 9.18
C GLU A 231 -38.31 -2.57 7.66
N GLU A 232 -39.01 -1.64 7.02
CA GLU A 232 -38.83 -1.28 5.62
C GLU A 232 -37.34 -0.98 5.37
N THR A 233 -36.70 -1.82 4.57
CA THR A 233 -35.28 -1.68 4.26
C THR A 233 -35.14 -0.56 3.25
N GLU A 234 -34.82 0.65 3.72
CA GLU A 234 -34.33 1.75 2.88
C GLU A 234 -33.22 1.20 1.94
N PRO A 235 -33.26 1.48 0.63
CA PRO A 235 -32.22 1.03 -0.28
C PRO A 235 -30.87 1.59 0.19
N LEU A 236 -29.96 0.72 0.65
CA LEU A 236 -28.60 1.10 1.00
C LEU A 236 -27.96 1.83 -0.19
N GLU A 237 -27.72 3.13 -0.04
CA GLU A 237 -26.96 3.90 -1.01
C GLU A 237 -25.53 3.33 -1.08
N ASP A 238 -25.14 2.78 -2.23
CA ASP A 238 -23.77 2.31 -2.45
C ASP A 238 -22.83 3.52 -2.57
N GLU A 239 -22.34 4.03 -1.43
CA GLU A 239 -21.37 5.14 -1.33
C GLU A 239 -20.06 4.89 -2.10
N LEU A 240 -19.82 3.64 -2.50
CA LEU A 240 -18.63 3.19 -3.22
C LEU A 240 -18.83 3.08 -4.73
N GLN A 241 -20.08 3.08 -5.22
CA GLN A 241 -20.38 3.06 -6.65
C GLN A 241 -21.76 3.70 -6.91
N LYS A 242 -21.82 5.04 -6.83
CA LYS A 242 -22.83 5.81 -7.55
C LYS A 242 -22.42 5.79 -9.03
N SER A 243 -23.32 5.36 -9.92
CA SER A 243 -23.15 5.37 -11.39
C SER A 243 -22.29 6.56 -11.80
N HIS A 244 -21.19 6.35 -12.54
CA HIS A 244 -20.25 7.42 -12.87
C HIS A 244 -20.96 8.67 -13.38
N VAL A 245 -21.07 9.68 -12.50
CA VAL A 245 -21.60 11.00 -12.84
C VAL A 245 -20.51 11.81 -13.57
N VAL A 246 -19.24 11.42 -13.44
CA VAL A 246 -18.11 12.23 -13.89
C VAL A 246 -17.01 11.41 -14.55
N ASP A 247 -16.36 12.05 -15.52
CA ASP A 247 -15.17 11.56 -16.18
C ASP A 247 -13.98 11.58 -15.22
N THR A 248 -13.33 10.43 -15.09
CA THR A 248 -12.15 10.19 -14.26
C THR A 248 -10.86 10.38 -15.04
N THR A 249 -9.72 10.28 -14.35
CA THR A 249 -8.41 10.51 -14.97
C THR A 249 -8.12 9.52 -16.10
N LEU A 250 -8.45 8.22 -15.95
CA LEU A 250 -8.21 7.26 -17.04
C LEU A 250 -9.15 7.49 -18.23
N LEU A 251 -10.42 7.80 -17.98
CA LEU A 251 -11.38 8.09 -19.04
C LEU A 251 -10.92 9.30 -19.88
N VAL A 252 -10.48 10.38 -19.23
CA VAL A 252 -9.95 11.56 -19.93
C VAL A 252 -8.62 11.25 -20.62
N HIS A 253 -7.77 10.43 -20.03
CA HIS A 253 -6.49 10.03 -20.62
C HIS A 253 -6.68 9.23 -21.91
N PHE A 254 -7.58 8.23 -21.91
CA PHE A 254 -7.83 7.34 -23.04
C PHE A 254 -8.71 7.96 -24.14
N PHE A 255 -9.83 8.58 -23.76
CA PHE A 255 -10.87 8.98 -24.71
C PHE A 255 -10.91 10.51 -24.94
N GLY A 256 -10.01 11.23 -24.28
CA GLY A 256 -9.93 12.70 -24.30
C GLY A 256 -11.06 13.36 -23.52
N ARG A 257 -10.96 14.69 -23.33
CA ARG A 257 -11.93 15.50 -22.56
C ARG A 257 -13.37 15.47 -23.09
N LYS A 258 -13.55 15.11 -24.36
CA LYS A 258 -14.86 15.00 -25.00
C LYS A 258 -15.36 13.55 -25.07
N GLY A 259 -14.55 12.57 -24.70
CA GLY A 259 -14.89 11.15 -24.77
C GLY A 259 -15.14 10.63 -26.20
N LYS A 260 -14.45 11.15 -27.21
CA LYS A 260 -14.66 10.82 -28.64
C LYS A 260 -13.45 10.20 -29.33
N GLN A 261 -12.35 10.04 -28.60
CA GLN A 261 -11.17 9.36 -29.12
C GLN A 261 -11.35 7.87 -28.87
N ASP A 262 -10.88 7.03 -29.79
CA ASP A 262 -10.88 5.58 -29.59
C ASP A 262 -9.48 5.13 -29.20
N LEU A 263 -9.41 4.09 -28.39
CA LEU A 263 -8.18 3.51 -27.87
C LEU A 263 -7.72 2.35 -28.76
N LYS A 264 -6.54 2.47 -29.38
CA LYS A 264 -5.96 1.39 -30.18
C LYS A 264 -5.14 0.42 -29.34
N PHE A 265 -4.93 -0.78 -29.86
CA PHE A 265 -4.14 -1.82 -29.17
C PHE A 265 -2.73 -1.36 -28.79
N GLU A 266 -1.98 -0.71 -29.69
CA GLU A 266 -0.61 -0.26 -29.39
C GLU A 266 -0.57 0.78 -28.26
N GLU A 267 -1.56 1.65 -28.21
CA GLU A 267 -1.65 2.69 -27.17
C GLU A 267 -2.06 2.08 -25.83
N PHE A 268 -2.98 1.10 -25.85
CA PHE A 268 -3.36 0.32 -24.68
C PHE A 268 -2.19 -0.50 -24.12
N LYS A 269 -1.43 -1.16 -25.01
CA LYS A 269 -0.20 -1.87 -24.66
C LYS A 269 0.82 -0.94 -24.01
N MET A 270 1.11 0.20 -24.64
CA MET A 270 2.05 1.18 -24.12
C MET A 270 1.64 1.69 -22.73
N PHE A 271 0.33 1.94 -22.52
CA PHE A 271 -0.19 2.31 -21.20
C PHE A 271 0.08 1.21 -20.15
N MET A 272 -0.21 -0.05 -20.47
CA MET A 272 0.03 -1.17 -19.56
C MET A 272 1.51 -1.34 -19.21
N GLU A 273 2.40 -1.23 -20.20
CA GLU A 273 3.85 -1.31 -20.01
C GLU A 273 4.37 -0.15 -19.14
N ASN A 274 3.89 1.07 -19.40
CA ASN A 274 4.25 2.25 -18.63
C ASN A 274 3.80 2.12 -17.17
N LEU A 275 2.56 1.68 -16.92
CA LEU A 275 2.04 1.48 -15.56
C LEU A 275 2.83 0.42 -14.80
N GLN A 276 3.12 -0.72 -15.43
CA GLN A 276 3.94 -1.77 -14.82
C GLN A 276 5.35 -1.25 -14.51
N THR A 277 5.96 -0.53 -15.45
CA THR A 277 7.29 0.08 -15.24
C THR A 277 7.27 1.10 -14.12
N GLU A 278 6.25 1.94 -14.06
CA GLU A 278 6.10 2.99 -13.06
C GLU A 278 6.04 2.41 -11.64
N VAL A 279 5.25 1.35 -11.42
CA VAL A 279 5.17 0.69 -10.11
C VAL A 279 6.48 -0.01 -9.75
N LEU A 280 7.12 -0.70 -10.72
CA LEU A 280 8.39 -1.38 -10.47
C LEU A 280 9.52 -0.41 -10.13
N GLU A 281 9.58 0.75 -10.77
CA GLU A 281 10.55 1.79 -10.43
C GLU A 281 10.36 2.34 -9.02
N ILE A 282 9.11 2.50 -8.57
CA ILE A 282 8.84 2.97 -7.20
C ILE A 282 9.31 1.92 -6.19
N GLU A 283 8.99 0.64 -6.42
CA GLU A 283 9.47 -0.46 -5.60
C GLU A 283 11.01 -0.51 -5.59
N PHE A 284 11.66 -0.35 -6.75
CA PHE A 284 13.12 -0.33 -6.82
C PHE A 284 13.73 0.86 -6.05
N ASN A 285 13.17 2.05 -6.22
CA ASN A 285 13.67 3.28 -5.61
C ASN A 285 13.49 3.32 -4.09
N GLU A 286 12.45 2.66 -3.56
CA GLU A 286 12.23 2.48 -2.12
C GLU A 286 13.45 1.83 -1.45
N PHE A 287 14.05 0.83 -2.13
CA PHE A 287 15.18 0.08 -1.61
C PHE A 287 16.54 0.63 -2.04
N SER A 288 16.65 1.17 -3.26
CA SER A 288 17.92 1.72 -3.75
C SER A 288 18.34 2.98 -3.00
N LYS A 289 17.39 3.69 -2.36
CA LYS A 289 17.62 4.94 -1.62
C LYS A 289 18.35 5.99 -2.46
N GLY A 290 18.06 6.01 -3.77
CA GLY A 290 18.65 6.93 -4.74
C GLY A 290 19.94 6.44 -5.40
N LEU A 291 20.39 5.21 -5.12
CA LEU A 291 21.50 4.57 -5.81
C LEU A 291 21.05 3.95 -7.14
N PRO A 292 21.98 3.79 -8.12
CA PRO A 292 21.66 3.19 -9.42
C PRO A 292 21.39 1.67 -9.37
N ALA A 293 21.73 1.01 -8.25
CA ALA A 293 21.56 -0.42 -8.05
C ALA A 293 21.03 -0.69 -6.62
N ILE A 294 20.24 -1.75 -6.46
CA ILE A 294 19.86 -2.31 -5.16
C ILE A 294 20.83 -3.41 -4.77
N THR A 295 21.00 -3.69 -3.49
CA THR A 295 21.79 -4.84 -3.05
C THR A 295 21.04 -6.15 -3.34
N GLU A 296 21.78 -7.27 -3.47
CA GLU A 296 21.19 -8.60 -3.61
C GLU A 296 20.28 -8.94 -2.41
N LEU A 297 20.63 -8.45 -1.22
CA LEU A 297 19.82 -8.57 -0.02
C LEU A 297 18.49 -7.81 -0.14
N ASP A 298 18.52 -6.58 -0.63
CA ASP A 298 17.31 -5.79 -0.86
C ASP A 298 16.43 -6.43 -1.94
N PHE A 299 17.04 -6.99 -2.99
CA PHE A 299 16.34 -7.77 -3.99
C PHE A 299 15.62 -8.98 -3.39
N ALA A 300 16.29 -9.76 -2.55
CA ALA A 300 15.67 -10.89 -1.84
C ALA A 300 14.49 -10.43 -0.96
N ARG A 301 14.65 -9.32 -0.23
CA ARG A 301 13.57 -8.72 0.57
C ARG A 301 12.36 -8.33 -0.27
N ILE A 302 12.58 -7.74 -1.45
CA ILE A 302 11.49 -7.40 -2.39
C ILE A 302 10.79 -8.67 -2.90
N LEU A 303 11.54 -9.73 -3.22
CA LEU A 303 10.95 -10.98 -3.69
C LEU A 303 10.11 -11.68 -2.61
N LEU A 304 10.58 -11.64 -1.37
CA LEU A 304 9.96 -12.32 -0.23
C LEU A 304 8.87 -11.48 0.47
N ARG A 305 8.73 -10.18 0.15
CA ARG A 305 7.76 -9.27 0.79
C ARG A 305 6.31 -9.79 0.74
N TYR A 306 5.93 -10.45 -0.35
CA TYR A 306 4.55 -10.92 -0.60
C TYR A 306 4.39 -12.44 -0.52
N THR A 307 5.36 -13.15 0.09
CA THR A 307 5.30 -14.60 0.26
C THR A 307 4.73 -14.94 1.64
N TYR A 308 4.11 -16.12 1.80
CA TYR A 308 3.57 -16.55 3.09
C TYR A 308 4.61 -17.27 3.96
N LEU A 309 5.83 -16.76 4.02
CA LEU A 309 6.86 -17.33 4.88
C LEU A 309 6.63 -16.96 6.34
N GLN A 310 7.03 -17.85 7.25
CA GLN A 310 7.16 -17.51 8.66
C GLN A 310 8.40 -16.65 8.88
N SER A 311 8.44 -15.87 9.97
CA SER A 311 9.56 -14.98 10.29
C SER A 311 10.91 -15.71 10.31
N ASP A 312 10.95 -16.90 10.91
CA ASP A 312 12.17 -17.70 11.00
C ASP A 312 12.66 -18.15 9.61
N GLN A 313 11.75 -18.62 8.74
CA GLN A 313 12.09 -19.02 7.37
C GLN A 313 12.57 -17.83 6.54
N TYR A 314 11.93 -16.67 6.71
CA TYR A 314 12.32 -15.44 6.03
C TYR A 314 13.75 -15.02 6.40
N GLU A 315 14.12 -15.09 7.67
CA GLU A 315 15.48 -14.77 8.13
C GLU A 315 16.51 -15.79 7.58
N MET A 316 16.17 -17.09 7.55
CA MET A 316 17.05 -18.11 6.96
C MET A 316 17.44 -17.83 5.50
N TYR A 317 16.50 -17.36 4.67
CA TYR A 317 16.79 -17.00 3.28
C TYR A 317 17.77 -15.83 3.18
N LEU A 318 17.65 -14.84 4.08
CA LEU A 318 18.50 -13.66 4.08
C LEU A 318 19.92 -13.99 4.59
N ASP A 319 20.02 -14.76 5.67
CA ASP A 319 21.32 -15.16 6.24
C ASP A 319 22.11 -16.03 5.26
N ARG A 320 21.45 -16.98 4.60
CA ARG A 320 22.05 -17.79 3.52
C ARG A 320 22.63 -16.93 2.41
N LEU A 321 21.91 -15.89 2.00
CA LEU A 321 22.37 -15.01 0.94
C LEU A 321 23.58 -14.20 1.36
N LEU A 322 23.61 -13.71 2.60
CA LEU A 322 24.76 -13.00 3.16
C LEU A 322 26.02 -13.88 3.20
N ASP A 323 25.86 -15.16 3.54
CA ASP A 323 26.98 -16.12 3.55
C ASP A 323 27.46 -16.47 2.13
N ARG A 324 26.54 -16.61 1.17
CA ARG A 324 26.84 -17.01 -0.22
C ARG A 324 27.31 -15.85 -1.12
N ILE A 325 27.01 -14.60 -0.77
CA ILE A 325 27.41 -13.40 -1.53
C ILE A 325 28.03 -12.36 -0.59
N PRO A 326 29.31 -12.53 -0.22
CA PRO A 326 30.00 -11.56 0.64
C PRO A 326 30.32 -10.25 -0.09
N ASP A 327 30.61 -10.29 -1.40
CA ASP A 327 30.86 -9.12 -2.24
C ASP A 327 29.68 -8.93 -3.21
N GLY A 328 28.80 -7.98 -2.90
CA GLY A 328 27.63 -7.66 -3.73
C GLY A 328 28.00 -6.81 -4.94
N GLN A 329 27.59 -7.24 -6.14
CA GLN A 329 27.73 -6.48 -7.38
C GLN A 329 26.62 -5.43 -7.52
N GLY A 330 25.46 -5.71 -6.90
CA GLY A 330 24.26 -4.89 -6.99
C GLY A 330 23.45 -5.19 -8.26
N ILE A 331 22.13 -5.14 -8.12
CA ILE A 331 21.16 -5.42 -9.20
C ILE A 331 20.67 -4.09 -9.77
N THR A 332 20.79 -3.93 -11.09
CA THR A 332 20.32 -2.74 -11.79
C THR A 332 18.79 -2.76 -11.98
N PHE A 333 18.19 -1.59 -12.24
CA PHE A 333 16.76 -1.52 -12.51
C PHE A 333 16.32 -2.38 -13.71
N ASN A 334 17.14 -2.45 -14.76
CA ASN A 334 16.82 -3.26 -15.95
C ASN A 334 16.80 -4.76 -15.63
N GLU A 335 17.75 -5.26 -14.84
CA GLU A 335 17.75 -6.65 -14.40
C GLU A 335 16.54 -6.95 -13.52
N PHE A 336 16.28 -6.08 -12.53
CA PHE A 336 15.10 -6.18 -11.68
C PHE A 336 13.79 -6.20 -12.47
N LYS A 337 13.64 -5.30 -13.45
CA LYS A 337 12.47 -5.21 -14.33
C LYS A 337 12.29 -6.48 -15.17
N SER A 338 13.34 -6.94 -15.82
CA SER A 338 13.31 -8.17 -16.64
C SER A 338 12.91 -9.38 -15.80
N PHE A 339 13.43 -9.49 -14.57
CA PHE A 339 13.03 -10.57 -13.66
C PHE A 339 11.57 -10.46 -13.21
N CYS A 340 11.08 -9.27 -12.89
CA CYS A 340 9.67 -9.08 -12.55
C CYS A 340 8.73 -9.38 -13.72
N GLN A 341 9.14 -9.05 -14.95
CA GLN A 341 8.39 -9.43 -16.17
C GLN A 341 8.35 -10.95 -16.36
N PHE A 342 9.45 -11.65 -16.09
CA PHE A 342 9.47 -13.10 -16.04
C PHE A 342 8.47 -13.67 -15.03
N LEU A 343 8.42 -13.12 -13.81
CA LEU A 343 7.47 -13.58 -12.80
C LEU A 343 6.01 -13.44 -13.24
N ASN A 344 5.66 -12.47 -14.08
CA ASN A 344 4.30 -12.37 -14.64
C ASN A 344 3.94 -13.53 -15.59
N THR A 345 4.93 -14.28 -16.08
CA THR A 345 4.79 -15.49 -16.91
C THR A 345 5.00 -16.79 -16.11
N LEU A 346 4.96 -16.73 -14.78
CA LEU A 346 5.29 -17.87 -13.92
C LEU A 346 4.39 -19.09 -14.15
N ASP A 347 3.13 -18.89 -14.54
CA ASP A 347 2.22 -20.01 -14.84
C ASP A 347 2.66 -20.77 -16.11
N ASP A 348 3.12 -20.06 -17.16
CA ASP A 348 3.66 -20.68 -18.37
C ASP A 348 4.98 -21.40 -18.07
N PHE A 349 5.84 -20.77 -17.26
CA PHE A 349 7.08 -21.37 -16.80
C PHE A 349 6.82 -22.62 -15.94
N ALA A 350 5.81 -22.59 -15.05
CA ALA A 350 5.44 -23.73 -14.23
C ALA A 350 4.93 -24.92 -15.05
N ILE A 351 4.35 -24.69 -16.24
CA ILE A 351 3.97 -25.77 -17.17
C ILE A 351 5.23 -26.44 -17.72
N ALA A 352 6.22 -25.66 -18.17
CA ALA A 352 7.51 -26.19 -18.63
C ALA A 352 8.22 -26.97 -17.51
N MET A 353 8.21 -26.44 -16.29
CA MET A 353 8.83 -27.10 -15.12
C MET A 353 8.11 -28.36 -14.69
N ARG A 354 6.81 -28.51 -15.00
CA ARG A 354 6.06 -29.70 -14.64
C ARG A 354 6.67 -30.98 -15.22
N MET A 355 7.22 -30.91 -16.43
CA MET A 355 7.87 -32.06 -17.07
C MET A 355 9.07 -32.57 -16.26
N TYR A 356 9.88 -31.66 -15.72
CA TYR A 356 11.03 -31.98 -14.86
C TYR A 356 10.58 -32.54 -13.50
N THR A 357 9.55 -31.93 -12.90
CA THR A 357 9.00 -32.41 -11.63
C THR A 357 8.41 -33.81 -11.72
N LEU A 358 7.83 -34.19 -12.86
CA LEU A 358 7.29 -35.54 -13.08
C LEU A 358 8.39 -36.60 -13.20
N ALA A 359 9.60 -36.18 -13.56
CA ALA A 359 10.78 -37.04 -13.62
C ALA A 359 11.60 -37.01 -12.32
N ASP A 360 11.11 -36.32 -11.28
CA ASP A 360 11.83 -36.05 -10.03
C ASP A 360 13.25 -35.49 -10.28
N GLN A 361 13.40 -34.66 -11.32
CA GLN A 361 14.65 -33.98 -11.65
C GLN A 361 14.57 -32.50 -11.24
N PRO A 362 15.55 -31.99 -10.46
CA PRO A 362 15.71 -30.56 -10.25
C PRO A 362 16.27 -29.89 -11.52
N ILE A 363 16.20 -28.56 -11.59
CA ILE A 363 16.56 -27.80 -12.78
C ILE A 363 17.87 -27.05 -12.57
N SER A 364 18.80 -27.24 -13.50
CA SER A 364 20.08 -26.52 -13.52
C SER A 364 19.91 -25.05 -13.97
N GLN A 365 20.91 -24.20 -13.68
CA GLN A 365 20.91 -22.81 -14.12
C GLN A 365 20.78 -22.65 -15.65
N GLU A 366 21.41 -23.53 -16.43
CA GLU A 366 21.35 -23.47 -17.90
C GLU A 366 19.93 -23.75 -18.42
N GLU A 367 19.27 -24.75 -17.84
CA GLU A 367 17.89 -25.10 -18.18
C GLU A 367 16.92 -24.03 -17.73
N PHE A 368 17.16 -23.43 -16.56
CA PHE A 368 16.40 -22.27 -16.10
C PHE A 368 16.50 -21.11 -17.09
N HIS A 369 17.71 -20.73 -17.50
CA HIS A 369 17.93 -19.69 -18.53
C HIS A 369 17.17 -19.99 -19.82
N ARG A 370 17.25 -21.24 -20.30
CA ARG A 370 16.56 -21.68 -21.52
C ARG A 370 15.04 -21.58 -21.37
N ALA A 371 14.49 -22.07 -20.26
CA ALA A 371 13.06 -22.06 -20.01
C ALA A 371 12.52 -20.62 -19.88
N VAL A 372 13.23 -19.72 -19.21
CA VAL A 372 12.86 -18.30 -19.13
C VAL A 372 12.84 -17.64 -20.51
N LYS A 373 13.85 -17.90 -21.35
CA LYS A 373 13.90 -17.39 -22.72
C LYS A 373 12.71 -17.86 -23.57
N ILE A 374 12.28 -19.11 -23.39
CA ILE A 374 11.12 -19.66 -24.11
C ILE A 374 9.81 -18.99 -23.65
N CYS A 375 9.62 -18.79 -22.34
CA CYS A 375 8.37 -18.23 -21.80
C CYS A 375 8.24 -16.72 -22.04
N THR A 376 9.34 -15.98 -21.94
CA THR A 376 9.31 -14.51 -21.96
C THR A 376 9.73 -13.91 -23.31
N GLY A 377 10.48 -14.67 -24.12
CA GLY A 377 11.17 -14.15 -25.30
C GLY A 377 12.39 -13.28 -24.97
N ALA A 378 12.71 -13.08 -23.69
CA ALA A 378 13.84 -12.28 -23.22
C ALA A 378 14.84 -13.13 -22.43
N GLU A 379 16.10 -12.70 -22.42
CA GLU A 379 17.15 -13.34 -21.62
C GLU A 379 17.36 -12.58 -20.32
N LEU A 380 17.42 -13.31 -19.20
CA LEU A 380 17.84 -12.76 -17.93
C LEU A 380 19.37 -12.68 -17.86
N SER A 381 19.87 -11.68 -17.13
CA SER A 381 21.29 -11.56 -16.80
C SER A 381 21.78 -12.80 -16.04
N PRO A 382 22.97 -13.36 -16.32
CA PRO A 382 23.52 -14.46 -15.53
C PRO A 382 23.65 -14.12 -14.04
N HIS A 383 23.92 -12.85 -13.71
CA HIS A 383 24.03 -12.39 -12.32
C HIS A 383 22.70 -12.51 -11.55
N ILE A 384 21.57 -12.13 -12.17
CA ILE A 384 20.28 -12.24 -11.49
C ILE A 384 19.84 -13.71 -11.33
N VAL A 385 20.17 -14.57 -12.29
CA VAL A 385 19.87 -16.01 -12.19
C VAL A 385 20.71 -16.65 -11.09
N ASP A 386 22.02 -16.39 -11.05
CA ASP A 386 22.90 -16.86 -9.98
C ASP A 386 22.41 -16.39 -8.60
N THR A 387 22.01 -15.13 -8.47
CA THR A 387 21.44 -14.58 -7.23
C THR A 387 20.17 -15.32 -6.82
N VAL A 388 19.27 -15.60 -7.76
CA VAL A 388 18.02 -16.35 -7.50
C VAL A 388 18.32 -17.77 -7.02
N PHE A 389 19.26 -18.47 -7.65
CA PHE A 389 19.68 -19.81 -7.19
C PHE A 389 20.25 -19.73 -5.78
N LYS A 390 21.14 -18.77 -5.49
CA LYS A 390 21.70 -18.60 -4.14
C LYS A 390 20.66 -18.30 -3.07
N ILE A 391 19.54 -17.64 -3.42
CA ILE A 391 18.40 -17.43 -2.52
C ILE A 391 17.64 -18.74 -2.30
N PHE A 392 17.17 -19.38 -3.37
CA PHE A 392 16.15 -20.43 -3.25
C PHE A 392 16.68 -21.87 -3.13
N ASP A 393 17.92 -22.13 -3.53
CA ASP A 393 18.59 -23.43 -3.39
C ASP A 393 18.82 -23.75 -1.89
N ASP A 394 17.98 -24.62 -1.34
CA ASP A 394 17.93 -24.95 0.08
C ASP A 394 18.93 -26.03 0.47
N ASP A 395 19.11 -27.03 -0.39
CA ASP A 395 19.99 -28.17 -0.17
C ASP A 395 21.44 -27.94 -0.65
N GLY A 396 21.69 -26.86 -1.38
CA GLY A 396 23.00 -26.47 -1.89
C GLY A 396 23.46 -27.32 -3.07
N ASP A 397 22.55 -27.96 -3.80
CA ASP A 397 22.88 -28.81 -4.94
C ASP A 397 23.18 -28.04 -6.24
N GLY A 398 23.00 -26.71 -6.23
CA GLY A 398 23.19 -25.83 -7.37
C GLY A 398 22.05 -25.87 -8.38
N GLN A 399 20.92 -26.48 -8.02
CA GLN A 399 19.72 -26.65 -8.83
C GLN A 399 18.50 -26.04 -8.12
N LEU A 400 17.38 -25.97 -8.83
CA LEU A 400 16.12 -25.48 -8.27
C LEU A 400 15.01 -26.52 -8.45
N SER A 401 14.39 -26.91 -7.35
CA SER A 401 13.17 -27.69 -7.32
C SER A 401 11.92 -26.81 -7.39
N TYR A 402 10.78 -27.45 -7.70
CA TYR A 402 9.49 -26.76 -7.75
C TYR A 402 9.07 -26.16 -6.40
N LYS A 403 9.38 -26.85 -5.29
CA LYS A 403 9.01 -26.40 -3.95
C LYS A 403 9.83 -25.19 -3.51
N GLU A 404 11.08 -25.12 -3.92
CA GLU A 404 11.99 -24.02 -3.58
C GLU A 404 11.63 -22.73 -4.29
N PHE A 405 11.31 -22.79 -5.58
CA PHE A 405 11.10 -21.58 -6.37
C PHE A 405 9.63 -21.30 -6.70
N ILE A 406 8.96 -22.22 -7.42
CA ILE A 406 7.63 -21.96 -7.99
C ILE A 406 6.58 -21.77 -6.91
N ALA A 407 6.60 -22.62 -5.88
CA ALA A 407 5.64 -22.53 -4.78
C ALA A 407 5.69 -21.16 -4.09
N ILE A 408 6.91 -20.67 -3.82
CA ILE A 408 7.14 -19.40 -3.14
C ILE A 408 6.78 -18.21 -4.05
N MET A 409 7.20 -18.24 -5.32
CA MET A 409 6.96 -17.14 -6.25
C MET A 409 5.51 -17.02 -6.71
N ARG A 410 4.73 -18.11 -6.66
CA ARG A 410 3.30 -18.07 -6.98
C ARG A 410 2.50 -17.24 -5.98
N ASP A 411 2.89 -17.24 -4.71
CA ASP A 411 2.28 -16.39 -3.69
C ASP A 411 2.60 -14.91 -3.96
N ARG A 412 3.87 -14.63 -4.27
CA ARG A 412 4.34 -13.28 -4.62
C ARG A 412 3.59 -12.66 -5.80
N LEU A 413 3.29 -13.45 -6.85
CA LEU A 413 2.61 -12.95 -8.06
C LEU A 413 1.32 -12.19 -7.73
N HIS A 414 0.64 -12.56 -6.63
CA HIS A 414 -0.60 -11.93 -6.24
C HIS A 414 -0.43 -10.63 -5.44
N ARG A 415 0.80 -10.17 -5.18
CA ARG A 415 1.13 -8.90 -4.48
C ARG A 415 0.34 -8.70 -3.17
N GLY A 416 0.06 -9.80 -2.44
CA GLY A 416 -0.75 -9.77 -1.21
C GLY A 416 -2.27 -9.60 -1.41
N PHE A 417 -2.76 -9.52 -2.65
CA PHE A 417 -4.20 -9.36 -2.96
C PHE A 417 -4.98 -10.68 -2.99
N LYS A 418 -4.30 -11.83 -3.01
CA LYS A 418 -4.95 -13.12 -2.77
C LYS A 418 -4.98 -13.34 -1.27
N HIS A 419 -6.15 -13.62 -0.73
CA HIS A 419 -6.29 -14.06 0.65
C HIS A 419 -6.56 -15.56 0.57
N THR A 420 -5.55 -16.40 0.85
CA THR A 420 -5.84 -17.59 1.64
C THR A 420 -6.21 -17.04 3.00
N SER A 421 -7.37 -17.36 3.55
CA SER A 421 -7.68 -17.05 4.94
C SER A 421 -6.54 -17.59 5.81
N ARG A 422 -5.52 -16.77 6.10
CA ARG A 422 -4.98 -16.75 7.44
C ARG A 422 -6.18 -16.35 8.27
N SER A 423 -6.87 -17.37 8.76
CA SER A 423 -7.42 -17.26 10.09
C SER A 423 -6.24 -16.70 10.90
N GLU A 424 -6.33 -15.44 11.30
CA GLU A 424 -5.39 -14.84 12.24
C GLU A 424 -6.16 -14.72 13.56
N GLY A 425 -5.45 -14.90 14.67
CA GLY A 425 -6.08 -14.99 15.99
C GLY A 425 -6.70 -16.36 16.26
N TRP A 426 -7.83 -16.37 16.96
CA TRP A 426 -8.38 -17.57 17.60
C TRP A 426 -8.74 -18.70 16.63
N ASP A 427 -9.18 -18.36 15.41
CA ASP A 427 -9.52 -19.35 14.39
C ASP A 427 -8.29 -20.02 13.77
N ALA A 428 -7.16 -19.29 13.71
CA ALA A 428 -5.84 -19.80 13.29
C ALA A 428 -5.35 -20.85 14.26
N PHE A 429 -5.40 -20.46 15.54
CA PHE A 429 -4.96 -21.27 16.65
C PHE A 429 -5.79 -22.55 16.73
N LYS A 430 -7.12 -22.46 16.60
CA LYS A 430 -8.00 -23.64 16.53
C LYS A 430 -7.69 -24.55 15.35
N GLN A 431 -7.43 -24.00 14.16
CA GLN A 431 -7.09 -24.81 12.98
C GLN A 431 -5.73 -25.49 13.14
N CYS A 432 -4.73 -24.79 13.67
CA CYS A 432 -3.39 -25.31 13.93
C CYS A 432 -3.42 -26.41 15.01
N VAL A 433 -4.09 -26.18 16.13
CA VAL A 433 -4.27 -27.21 17.18
C VAL A 433 -5.03 -28.42 16.62
N LYS A 434 -6.04 -28.19 15.77
CA LYS A 434 -6.82 -29.27 15.16
C LYS A 434 -6.02 -30.07 14.12
N SER A 435 -5.09 -29.45 13.39
CA SER A 435 -4.20 -30.16 12.48
C SER A 435 -3.12 -30.95 13.22
N GLU A 436 -2.53 -30.37 14.27
CA GLU A 436 -1.55 -31.06 15.12
C GLU A 436 -2.17 -32.26 15.84
N MET A 437 -3.37 -32.11 16.42
CA MET A 437 -4.06 -33.23 17.09
C MET A 437 -4.47 -34.35 16.13
N LYS A 438 -4.58 -34.09 14.83
CA LYS A 438 -4.82 -35.12 13.81
C LYS A 438 -3.56 -35.84 13.36
N ALA A 439 -2.38 -35.25 13.55
CA ALA A 439 -1.10 -35.86 13.23
C ALA A 439 -0.58 -36.76 14.36
N VAL A 440 -1.16 -36.64 15.57
CA VAL A 440 -0.78 -37.38 16.78
C VAL A 440 -1.66 -38.62 17.03
N VAL A 441 -2.63 -38.91 16.14
CA VAL A 441 -3.43 -40.15 16.12
C VAL A 441 -3.10 -40.90 14.85
#